data_AF-A0A2M8IT51-F1
#
_entry.id   AF-A0A2M8IT51-F1
#
_cell.length_a   1.000
_cell.length_b   1.000
_cell.length_c   1.000
_cell.angle_alpha   90.00
_cell.angle_beta   90.00
_cell.angle_gamma   90.00
#
_symmetry.space_group_name_H-M   'P 1'
#
loop_
_entity.id
_entity.type
_entity.pdbx_description
1 polymer ?
#
loop_
_entity_poly.entity_id
_entity_poly.type
_entity_poly.pdbx_seq_one_letter_code
_entity_poly.pdbx_strand_id
1 'polypeptide(L)' 'ARHRVAGALADLGPGLSDVALRCCCYLEGLETAEKRLGWSARSGKIVLRIALQRLRRHYDELAEPDRMIG' A
#
# COMPACT_ATOMS: atom_id res chain seq x y z
N ALA A 1 -14.11 -5.97 -8.93
CA ALA A 1 -12.67 -6.02 -8.60
C ALA A 1 -12.01 -4.64 -8.49
N ARG A 2 -12.20 -3.72 -9.46
CA ARG A 2 -11.58 -2.37 -9.45
C ARG A 2 -11.88 -1.52 -8.20
N HIS A 3 -13.13 -1.55 -7.70
CA HIS A 3 -13.49 -0.80 -6.50
C HIS A 3 -12.72 -1.21 -5.24
N ARG A 4 -12.38 -2.50 -5.09
CA ARG A 4 -11.60 -2.97 -3.92
C ARG A 4 -10.20 -2.35 -3.88
N VAL A 5 -9.53 -2.34 -5.04
CA VAL A 5 -8.20 -1.75 -5.16
C VAL A 5 -8.25 -0.23 -5.00
N ALA A 6 -9.25 0.44 -5.60
CA ALA A 6 -9.43 1.87 -5.45
C ALA A 6 -9.68 2.27 -3.99
N GLY A 7 -10.50 1.53 -3.25
CA GLY A 7 -10.73 1.74 -1.82
C GLY A 7 -9.45 1.55 -0.99
N ALA A 8 -8.69 0.49 -1.28
CA ALA A 8 -7.43 0.23 -0.59
C ALA A 8 -6.36 1.32 -0.84
N LEU A 9 -6.27 1.83 -2.06
CA LEU A 9 -5.36 2.93 -2.40
C LEU A 9 -5.80 4.25 -1.74
N ALA A 10 -7.11 4.50 -1.65
CA ALA A 10 -7.64 5.67 -0.95
C ALA A 10 -7.37 5.61 0.56
N ASP A 11 -7.52 4.43 1.18
CA ASP A 11 -7.22 4.20 2.59
C ASP A 11 -5.73 4.43 2.94
N LEU A 12 -4.83 4.02 2.04
CA LEU A 12 -3.40 4.28 2.19
C LEU A 12 -3.06 5.77 2.17
N GLY A 13 -3.74 6.55 1.33
CA GLY A 13 -3.43 7.95 1.10
C GLY A 13 -2.14 8.18 0.31
N PRO A 14 -1.78 9.45 0.04
CA PRO A 14 -0.61 9.82 -0.77
C PRO A 14 0.70 9.39 -0.09
N GLY A 15 1.71 9.08 -0.90
CA GLY A 15 3.01 8.57 -0.46
C GLY A 15 3.00 7.06 -0.21
N LEU A 16 2.09 6.56 0.63
CA LEU A 16 1.97 5.12 0.90
C LEU A 16 1.39 4.36 -0.30
N SER A 17 0.34 4.89 -0.93
CA SER A 17 -0.20 4.34 -2.17
C SER A 17 0.83 4.38 -3.31
N ASP A 18 1.59 5.47 -3.41
CA ASP A 18 2.62 5.63 -4.44
C ASP A 18 3.74 4.60 -4.33
N VAL A 19 4.33 4.40 -3.13
CA VAL A 19 5.38 3.39 -2.95
C VAL A 19 4.86 1.96 -3.13
N ALA A 20 3.63 1.68 -2.68
CA ALA A 20 3.02 0.36 -2.85
C ALA A 20 2.80 0.04 -4.33
N LEU A 21 2.25 0.97 -5.11
CA LEU A 21 2.07 0.80 -6.56
C LEU A 21 3.41 0.64 -7.29
N ARG A 22 4.41 1.45 -6.93
CA ARG A 22 5.74 1.38 -7.55
C ARG A 22 6.42 0.03 -7.32
N CYS A 23 6.49 -0.41 -6.07
CA CYS A 23 7.19 -1.65 -5.76
C CYS A 23 6.38 -2.91 -6.14
N CYS A 24 5.05 -2.91 -5.98
CA CYS A 24 4.23 -4.10 -6.23
C CYS A 24 3.70 -4.20 -7.66
N CYS A 25 3.36 -3.10 -8.32
CA CYS A 25 2.80 -3.12 -9.67
C CYS A 25 3.83 -2.81 -10.75
N TYR A 26 4.72 -1.84 -10.52
CA TYR A 26 5.78 -1.49 -11.47
C TYR A 26 7.08 -2.26 -11.23
N LEU A 27 7.13 -3.11 -10.20
CA LEU A 27 8.31 -3.89 -9.82
C LEU A 27 9.56 -3.02 -9.67
N GLU A 28 9.37 -1.77 -9.25
CA GLU A 28 10.43 -0.80 -9.07
C GLU A 28 11.23 -1.10 -7.81
N GLY A 29 12.56 -1.09 -7.94
CA GLY A 29 13.47 -1.23 -6.80
C GLY A 29 13.32 -0.10 -5.79
N LEU A 30 13.48 -0.41 -4.50
CA LEU A 30 13.27 0.52 -3.40
C LEU A 30 14.11 1.80 -3.50
N GLU A 31 15.39 1.70 -3.88
CA GLU A 31 16.25 2.88 -4.05
C GLU A 31 15.75 3.83 -5.15
N THR A 32 15.18 3.27 -6.23
CA THR A 32 14.61 4.08 -7.32
C THR A 32 13.30 4.71 -6.87
N ALA A 33 12.45 3.98 -6.13
CA ALA A 33 11.23 4.52 -5.54
C ALA A 33 11.54 5.67 -4.57
N GLU A 34 12.55 5.53 -3.71
CA GLU A 34 13.02 6.58 -2.78
C GLU A 34 13.42 7.85 -3.54
N LYS A 35 14.26 7.73 -4.58
CA LYS A 35 14.68 8.87 -5.41
C LYS A 35 13.50 9.57 -6.08
N ARG A 36 12.55 8.81 -6.62
CA ARG A 36 11.37 9.36 -7.31
C ARG A 36 10.39 10.04 -6.35
N LEU A 37 10.29 9.56 -5.13
CA LEU A 37 9.41 10.12 -4.10
C LEU A 37 10.09 11.23 -3.28
N GLY A 38 11.37 11.55 -3.57
CA GLY A 38 12.13 12.56 -2.85
C GLY A 38 12.44 12.17 -1.41
N TRP A 39 12.50 10.87 -1.12
CA TRP A 39 12.76 10.35 0.22
C TRP A 39 14.25 10.14 0.47
N SER A 40 14.63 10.16 1.76
CA SER A 40 15.99 9.82 2.18
C SER A 40 16.28 8.34 1.92
N ALA A 41 17.55 8.03 1.63
CA ALA A 41 17.98 6.66 1.39
C ALA A 41 17.68 5.75 2.59
N ARG A 42 17.26 4.50 2.30
CA ARG A 42 16.88 3.45 3.27
C ARG A 42 15.55 3.68 4.02
N SER A 43 14.81 4.74 3.70
CA SER A 43 13.48 4.99 4.28
C SER A 43 12.40 4.08 3.65
N GLY A 44 12.56 3.75 2.37
CA GLY A 44 11.55 3.09 1.55
C GLY A 44 11.13 1.73 2.10
N LYS A 45 12.05 0.95 2.69
CA LYS A 45 11.70 -0.36 3.29
C LYS A 45 10.70 -0.20 4.42
N ILE A 46 10.88 0.80 5.29
CA ILE A 46 9.99 1.03 6.43
C ILE A 46 8.65 1.56 5.94
N VAL A 47 8.67 2.51 5.01
CA VAL A 47 7.44 3.11 4.47
C VAL A 47 6.62 2.09 3.67
N LEU A 48 7.27 1.28 2.82
CA LEU A 48 6.62 0.17 2.12
C LEU A 48 6.02 -0.84 3.10
N ARG A 49 6.74 -1.19 4.18
CA ARG A 49 6.21 -2.08 5.22
C ARG A 49 4.95 -1.50 5.87
N ILE A 50 4.94 -0.20 6.18
CA ILE A 50 3.75 0.48 6.73
C ILE A 50 2.59 0.43 5.73
N ALA A 51 2.85 0.71 4.46
CA ALA A 51 1.84 0.62 3.40
C ALA A 51 1.24 -0.79 3.31
N LEU A 52 2.09 -1.83 3.27
CA LEU A 52 1.63 -3.23 3.20
C LEU A 52 0.86 -3.66 4.46
N GLN A 53 1.26 -3.19 5.65
CA GLN A 53 0.54 -3.47 6.89
C GLN A 53 -0.85 -2.82 6.91
N ARG A 54 -0.98 -1.59 6.40
CA ARG A 54 -2.28 -0.92 6.26
C ARG A 54 -3.15 -1.60 5.20
N LEU A 55 -2.58 -1.99 4.06
CA LEU A 55 -3.30 -2.77 3.04
C LEU A 55 -3.88 -4.06 3.63
N ARG A 56 -3.08 -4.81 4.40
CA ARG A 56 -3.57 -6.02 5.06
C ARG A 56 -4.74 -5.70 5.99
N ARG A 57 -4.60 -4.70 6.86
CA ARG A 57 -5.68 -4.27 7.76
C ARG A 57 -6.95 -3.90 6.98
N HIS A 58 -6.83 -3.12 5.91
CA HIS A 58 -7.97 -2.71 5.09
C HIS A 58 -8.71 -3.93 4.51
N TYR A 59 -7.98 -4.93 4.01
CA TYR A 59 -8.62 -6.14 3.49
C TYR A 59 -9.17 -7.05 4.58
N ASP A 60 -8.54 -7.11 5.76
CA ASP A 60 -9.07 -7.83 6.92
C ASP A 60 -10.40 -7.19 7.36
N GLU A 61 -10.44 -5.87 7.52
CA GLU A 61 -11.65 -5.11 7.88
C GLU A 61 -12.77 -5.20 6.84
N LEU A 62 -12.44 -5.39 5.55
CA LEU A 62 -13.43 -5.66 4.50
C LEU A 62 -13.94 -7.10 4.51
N ALA A 63 -13.17 -8.05 5.04
CA ALA A 63 -13.56 -9.47 5.11
C ALA A 63 -14.40 -9.80 6.35
N GLU A 64 -14.19 -9.10 7.47
CA GLU A 64 -14.96 -9.29 8.70
C GLU A 64 -16.48 -8.97 8.60
N PRO A 65 -16.97 -7.95 7.87
CA PRO A 65 -18.41 -7.73 7.69
C PRO A 65 -19.10 -8.85 6.89
N ASP A 66 -18.38 -9.58 6.04
CA ASP A 66 -18.91 -10.77 5.33
C ASP A 66 -19.07 -11.97 6.28
N ARG A 67 -18.24 -12.07 7.32
CA ARG A 67 -18.29 -13.14 8.33
C ARG A 67 -19.40 -13.01 9.36
N MET A 68 -19.90 -11.80 9.64
CA MET A 68 -20.90 -11.59 10.69
C MET A 68 -22.35 -11.83 10.21
N ILE A 69 -22.54 -12.12 8.93
CA ILE A 69 -23.85 -12.51 8.33
C ILE A 69 -23.96 -14.05 8.15
N GLY A 70 -22.97 -14.82 8.61
CA GLY A 70 -22.94 -16.29 8.57
C GLY A 70 -23.40 -16.96 9.85
#